data_AF-A0AAV8ZH17-F1
#
_entry.id   AF-A0AAV8ZH17-F1
#
_cell.length_a   1.000
_cell.length_b   1.000
_cell.length_c   1.000
_cell.angle_alpha   90.00
_cell.angle_beta   90.00
_cell.angle_gamma   90.00
#
_symmetry.space_group_name_H-M   'P 1'
#
loop_
_entity.id
_entity.type
_entity.pdbx_description
1 polymer ?
#
loop_
_entity_poly.entity_id
_entity_poly.type
_entity_poly.pdbx_seq_one_letter_code
_entity_poly.pdbx_strand_id
1 'polypeptide(L)'
;MSIDDKTRSGSPSTARNDENVEKLRELVLTDHRQTIDQLSEFSGLSWSSVQRILTEYLRMKRVAGKFVPRALTDNQKECRLETYLALKQQLETDPDELIDFLSKVIIVDRRQTCLEADVYGNNAVEEITLQHRYRGTILCP
;
A
#
# COMPACT_ATOMS: atom_id res chain seq x y z
N MET A 1 -54.51 8.01 -29.34
CA MET A 1 -54.21 8.36 -27.95
C MET A 1 -52.79 7.92 -27.66
N SER A 2 -51.86 8.86 -27.45
CA SER A 2 -50.46 8.54 -27.12
C SER A 2 -50.30 8.66 -25.60
N ILE A 3 -49.89 7.59 -24.95
CA ILE A 3 -49.62 7.56 -23.51
C ILE A 3 -48.21 8.13 -23.33
N ASP A 4 -48.14 9.34 -22.79
CA ASP A 4 -46.88 10.01 -22.47
C ASP A 4 -46.34 9.43 -21.16
N ASP A 5 -45.19 8.77 -21.24
CA ASP A 5 -44.59 8.06 -20.10
C ASP A 5 -43.91 9.09 -19.20
N LYS A 6 -44.46 9.32 -18.00
CA LYS A 6 -43.93 10.31 -17.06
C LYS A 6 -42.54 9.86 -16.60
N THR A 7 -41.59 10.79 -16.59
CA THR A 7 -40.24 10.58 -16.04
C THR A 7 -40.31 9.96 -14.65
N ARG A 8 -39.94 8.67 -14.56
CA ARG A 8 -39.81 7.95 -13.29
C ARG A 8 -38.71 8.60 -12.47
N SER A 9 -39.10 9.23 -11.38
CA SER A 9 -38.21 9.55 -10.25
C SER A 9 -37.71 8.22 -9.69
N GLY A 10 -36.56 7.76 -10.18
CA GLY A 10 -35.83 6.68 -9.53
C GLY A 10 -35.34 7.18 -8.18
N SER A 11 -35.60 6.43 -7.10
CA SER A 11 -35.11 6.79 -5.77
C SER A 11 -33.60 7.07 -5.82
N PRO A 12 -33.13 8.21 -5.27
CA PRO A 12 -31.71 8.40 -5.09
C PRO A 12 -31.22 7.23 -4.22
N SER A 13 -30.27 6.47 -4.74
CA SER A 13 -29.67 5.38 -3.98
C SER A 13 -29.17 5.97 -2.66
N THR A 14 -29.76 5.56 -1.54
CA THR A 14 -29.38 6.02 -0.19
C THR A 14 -27.91 5.76 0.12
N ALA A 15 -27.27 4.85 -0.62
CA ALA A 15 -25.84 4.61 -0.54
C ALA A 15 -24.97 5.69 -1.22
N ARG A 16 -25.52 6.47 -2.16
CA ARG A 16 -24.79 7.43 -3.02
C ARG A 16 -24.88 8.88 -2.49
N ASN A 17 -24.84 9.06 -1.18
CA ASN A 17 -24.73 10.38 -0.57
C ASN A 17 -23.25 10.77 -0.39
N ASP A 18 -22.92 12.04 -0.48
CA ASP A 18 -21.55 12.54 -0.28
C ASP A 18 -21.03 12.18 1.12
N GLU A 19 -21.91 12.15 2.11
CA GLU A 19 -21.63 11.68 3.48
C GLU A 19 -21.09 10.24 3.52
N ASN A 20 -21.67 9.33 2.73
CA ASN A 20 -21.24 7.93 2.67
C ASN A 20 -19.91 7.77 1.94
N VAL A 21 -19.66 8.61 0.93
CA VAL A 21 -18.39 8.64 0.21
C VAL A 21 -17.27 9.10 1.15
N GLU A 22 -17.51 10.15 1.92
CA GLU A 22 -16.52 10.67 2.87
C GLU A 22 -16.29 9.70 4.03
N LYS A 23 -17.36 9.10 4.58
CA LYS A 23 -17.25 8.06 5.61
C LYS A 23 -16.37 6.89 5.16
N LEU A 24 -16.55 6.39 3.94
CA LEU A 24 -15.69 5.32 3.41
C LEU A 24 -14.26 5.79 3.16
N ARG A 25 -14.05 7.06 2.84
CA ARG A 25 -12.73 7.67 2.68
C ARG A 25 -11.95 7.66 4.00
N GLU A 26 -12.59 8.10 5.09
CA GLU A 26 -12.00 8.10 6.42
C GLU A 26 -11.67 6.68 6.91
N LEU A 27 -12.59 5.72 6.69
CA LEU A 27 -12.35 4.32 7.05
C LEU A 27 -11.13 3.74 6.34
N VAL A 28 -10.97 4.02 5.03
CA VAL A 28 -9.80 3.55 4.26
C VAL A 28 -8.51 4.27 4.68
N LEU A 29 -8.57 5.57 4.99
CA LEU A 29 -7.39 6.32 5.47
C LEU A 29 -6.91 5.85 6.84
N THR A 30 -7.83 5.35 7.67
CA THR A 30 -7.51 4.76 8.98
C THR A 30 -6.77 3.44 8.81
N ASP A 31 -7.24 2.56 7.90
CA ASP A 31 -6.51 1.36 7.50
C ASP A 31 -6.79 0.97 6.05
N HIS A 32 -5.77 1.15 5.21
CA HIS A 32 -5.82 0.83 3.78
C HIS A 32 -5.92 -0.68 3.48
N ARG A 33 -5.80 -1.56 4.48
CA ARG A 33 -5.89 -3.01 4.33
C ARG A 33 -7.29 -3.56 4.51
N GLN A 34 -8.25 -2.72 4.92
CA GLN A 34 -9.62 -3.16 5.13
C GLN A 34 -10.23 -3.78 3.87
N THR A 35 -10.94 -4.88 4.08
CA THR A 35 -11.70 -5.57 3.04
C THR A 35 -13.03 -4.86 2.77
N ILE A 36 -13.64 -5.15 1.62
CA ILE A 36 -14.97 -4.61 1.30
C ILE A 36 -16.01 -5.08 2.33
N ASP A 37 -15.87 -6.31 2.84
CA ASP A 37 -16.76 -6.85 3.88
C ASP A 37 -16.66 -6.05 5.18
N GLN A 38 -15.45 -5.78 5.66
CA GLN A 38 -15.23 -4.95 6.86
C GLN A 38 -15.75 -3.52 6.67
N LEU A 39 -15.47 -2.92 5.51
CA LEU A 39 -15.95 -1.58 5.17
C LEU A 39 -17.48 -1.54 5.12
N SER A 40 -18.12 -2.58 4.60
CA SER A 40 -19.58 -2.73 4.56
C SER A 40 -20.18 -2.79 5.96
N GLU A 41 -19.57 -3.56 6.86
CA GLU A 41 -19.96 -3.66 8.26
C GLU A 41 -19.82 -2.31 8.99
N PHE A 42 -18.68 -1.64 8.87
CA PHE A 42 -18.43 -0.35 9.52
C PHE A 42 -19.27 0.80 8.94
N SER A 43 -19.51 0.78 7.63
CA SER A 43 -20.30 1.82 6.97
C SER A 43 -21.81 1.60 7.11
N GLY A 44 -22.27 0.36 7.31
CA GLY A 44 -23.68 -0.04 7.26
C GLY A 44 -24.24 -0.06 5.84
N LEU A 45 -23.37 -0.11 4.83
CA LEU A 45 -23.76 -0.08 3.41
C LEU A 45 -23.69 -1.48 2.83
N SER A 46 -24.44 -1.74 1.77
CA SER A 46 -24.29 -3.00 1.03
C SER A 46 -22.89 -3.14 0.45
N TRP A 47 -22.40 -4.37 0.37
CA TRP A 47 -21.11 -4.70 -0.24
C TRP A 47 -20.93 -4.09 -1.64
N SER A 48 -21.96 -4.20 -2.49
CA SER A 48 -21.95 -3.63 -3.84
C SER A 48 -21.84 -2.11 -3.84
N SER A 49 -22.48 -1.45 -2.87
CA SER A 49 -22.38 0.01 -2.73
C SER A 49 -20.96 0.43 -2.36
N VAL A 50 -20.33 -0.27 -1.41
CA VAL A 50 -18.95 -0.01 -1.01
C VAL A 50 -18.00 -0.21 -2.17
N GLN A 51 -18.09 -1.36 -2.87
CA GLN A 51 -17.26 -1.63 -4.04
C GLN A 51 -17.37 -0.52 -5.09
N ARG A 52 -18.60 -0.07 -5.37
CA ARG A 52 -18.87 0.97 -6.36
C ARG A 52 -18.35 2.33 -5.93
N ILE A 53 -18.50 2.70 -4.66
CA ILE A 53 -17.95 3.94 -4.10
C ILE A 53 -16.42 3.94 -4.21
N LEU A 54 -15.77 2.87 -3.77
CA LEU A 54 -14.31 2.72 -3.84
C LEU A 54 -13.80 2.88 -5.27
N THR A 55 -14.41 2.21 -6.24
CA THR A 55 -13.91 2.15 -7.63
C THR A 55 -14.34 3.34 -8.51
N GLU A 56 -15.59 3.80 -8.41
CA GLU A 56 -16.13 4.85 -9.29
C GLU A 56 -15.94 6.26 -8.74
N TYR A 57 -16.03 6.46 -7.42
CA TYR A 57 -16.04 7.79 -6.79
C TYR A 57 -14.70 8.13 -6.17
N LEU A 58 -14.16 7.19 -5.37
CA LEU A 58 -12.85 7.35 -4.74
C LEU A 58 -11.69 6.97 -5.67
N ARG A 59 -12.00 6.32 -6.80
CA ARG A 59 -11.03 5.83 -7.81
C ARG A 59 -9.97 4.89 -7.26
N MET A 60 -10.24 4.26 -6.12
CA MET A 60 -9.30 3.37 -5.47
C MET A 60 -9.22 2.00 -6.16
N LYS A 61 -8.02 1.44 -6.18
CA LYS A 61 -7.70 0.11 -6.65
C LYS A 61 -6.93 -0.65 -5.59
N ARG A 62 -7.14 -1.96 -5.57
CA ARG A 62 -6.44 -2.87 -4.67
C ARG A 62 -5.11 -3.26 -5.32
N VAL A 63 -4.01 -2.82 -4.73
CA VAL A 63 -2.64 -3.04 -5.23
C VAL A 63 -1.86 -3.93 -4.27
N ALA A 64 -0.91 -4.71 -4.78
CA ALA A 64 -0.01 -5.48 -3.93
C ALA A 64 0.84 -4.52 -3.08
N GLY A 65 0.86 -4.74 -1.76
CA GLY A 65 1.76 -4.03 -0.87
C GLY A 65 3.22 -4.32 -1.22
N LYS A 66 4.10 -3.33 -1.06
CA LYS A 66 5.54 -3.49 -1.28
C LYS A 66 6.12 -4.35 -0.15
N PHE A 67 6.96 -5.31 -0.52
CA PHE A 67 7.73 -6.08 0.46
C PHE A 67 8.80 -5.18 1.09
N VAL A 68 8.83 -5.14 2.41
CA VAL A 68 9.85 -4.41 3.18
C VAL A 68 10.68 -5.46 3.92
N PRO A 69 11.98 -5.65 3.59
CA PRO A 69 12.80 -6.72 4.17
C PRO A 69 12.92 -6.68 5.69
N ARG A 70 12.87 -5.49 6.30
CA ARG A 70 12.99 -5.31 7.74
C ARG A 70 12.18 -4.11 8.22
N ALA A 71 11.42 -4.30 9.30
CA ALA A 71 10.83 -3.20 10.04
C ALA A 71 11.95 -2.47 10.82
N LEU A 72 12.10 -1.17 10.58
CA LEU A 72 13.11 -0.34 11.23
C LEU A 72 12.60 0.20 12.56
N THR A 73 13.48 0.25 13.56
CA THR A 73 13.23 1.00 14.79
C THR A 73 13.33 2.50 14.54
N ASP A 74 12.79 3.32 15.43
CA ASP A 74 12.80 4.78 15.24
C ASP A 74 14.23 5.35 15.22
N ASN A 75 15.10 4.87 16.12
CA ASN A 75 16.53 5.23 16.08
C ASN A 75 17.21 4.84 14.75
N GLN A 76 16.83 3.71 14.15
CA GLN A 76 17.37 3.31 12.84
C GLN A 76 16.87 4.21 11.70
N LYS A 77 15.63 4.71 11.79
CA LYS A 77 15.10 5.67 10.81
C LYS A 77 15.81 7.00 10.94
N GLU A 78 15.99 7.49 12.17
CA GLU A 78 16.67 8.75 12.46
C GLU A 78 18.12 8.72 11.99
N CYS A 79 18.89 7.70 12.37
CA CYS A 79 20.28 7.54 11.93
C CYS A 79 20.41 7.46 10.40
N ARG A 80 19.46 6.80 9.71
CA ARG A 80 19.43 6.77 8.24
C ARG A 80 19.12 8.15 7.64
N LEU A 81 18.20 8.91 8.24
CA LEU A 81 17.85 10.25 7.79
C LEU A 81 19.02 11.21 7.97
N GLU A 82 19.68 11.19 9.13
CA GLU A 82 20.87 12.01 9.41
C GLU A 82 22.00 11.73 8.42
N THR A 83 22.29 10.44 8.17
CA THR A 83 23.32 10.03 7.20
C THR A 83 22.97 10.55 5.80
N TYR A 84 21.70 10.43 5.39
CA TYR A 84 21.24 10.94 4.10
C TYR A 84 21.40 12.46 4.00
N LEU A 85 20.99 13.21 5.03
CA LEU A 85 21.08 14.67 5.03
C LEU A 85 22.53 15.15 4.99
N ALA A 86 23.43 14.50 5.73
CA ALA A 86 24.86 14.81 5.68
C ALA A 86 25.44 14.60 4.27
N LEU A 87 25.15 13.45 3.64
CA LEU A 87 25.60 13.16 2.28
C LEU A 87 24.99 14.13 1.25
N LYS A 88 23.71 14.48 1.43
CA LYS A 88 23.03 15.45 0.57
C LYS A 88 23.67 16.83 0.67
N GLN A 89 23.98 17.29 1.88
CA GLN A 89 24.62 18.58 2.11
C GLN A 89 26.01 18.64 1.47
N GLN A 90 26.79 17.56 1.58
CA GLN A 90 28.09 17.46 0.92
C GLN A 90 27.97 17.52 -0.61
N LEU A 91 26.97 16.83 -1.18
CA LEU A 91 26.69 16.91 -2.62
C LEU A 91 26.31 18.33 -3.07
N GLU A 92 25.60 19.08 -2.24
CA GLU A 92 25.20 20.47 -2.55
C GLU A 92 26.35 21.48 -2.39
N THR A 93 27.27 21.23 -1.46
CA THR A 93 28.38 22.15 -1.16
C THR A 93 29.54 21.94 -2.12
N ASP A 94 30.03 20.71 -2.23
CA ASP A 94 31.25 20.35 -2.95
C ASP A 94 31.05 19.03 -3.72
N PRO A 95 30.26 19.05 -4.80
CA PRO A 95 29.90 17.84 -5.55
C PRO A 95 31.13 17.13 -6.15
N ASP A 96 32.13 17.89 -6.63
CA ASP A 96 33.30 17.33 -7.29
C ASP A 96 34.18 16.52 -6.33
N GLU A 97 34.30 16.95 -5.07
CA GLU A 97 35.04 16.21 -4.04
C GLU A 97 34.34 14.89 -3.69
N LEU A 98 33.01 14.93 -3.53
CA LEU A 98 32.23 13.73 -3.28
C LEU A 98 32.28 12.76 -4.45
N ILE A 99 32.23 13.26 -5.70
CA ILE A 99 32.33 12.42 -6.91
C ILE A 99 33.73 11.80 -7.01
N ASP A 100 34.80 12.54 -6.75
CA ASP A 100 36.17 12.00 -6.73
C ASP A 100 36.32 10.93 -5.63
N PHE A 101 35.76 11.16 -4.43
CA PHE A 101 35.72 10.15 -3.37
C PHE A 101 34.97 8.89 -3.82
N LEU A 102 33.75 9.02 -4.35
CA LEU A 102 32.92 7.90 -4.79
C LEU A 102 33.57 7.11 -5.93
N SER A 103 34.38 7.76 -6.78
CA SER A 103 35.15 7.08 -7.84
C SER A 103 36.15 6.05 -7.30
N LYS A 104 36.56 6.20 -6.03
CA LYS A 104 37.52 5.34 -5.34
C LYS A 104 36.85 4.29 -4.45
N VAL A 105 35.54 4.37 -4.22
CA VAL A 105 34.81 3.46 -3.34
C VAL A 105 34.50 2.15 -4.06
N ILE A 106 34.89 1.03 -3.45
CA ILE A 106 34.52 -0.32 -3.89
C ILE A 106 33.48 -0.89 -2.91
N ILE A 107 32.26 -1.15 -3.38
CA ILE A 107 31.19 -1.76 -2.59
C ILE A 107 31.15 -3.26 -2.86
N VAL A 108 31.29 -4.06 -1.81
CA VAL A 108 31.18 -5.52 -1.90
C VAL A 108 30.03 -5.97 -1.00
N ASP A 109 29.08 -6.69 -1.59
CA ASP A 109 27.98 -7.33 -0.87
C ASP A 109 27.96 -8.84 -1.17
N ARG A 110 27.77 -9.66 -0.13
CA ARG A 110 27.69 -11.11 -0.28
C ARG A 110 26.23 -11.51 -0.46
N ARG A 111 25.86 -11.81 -1.71
CA ARG A 111 24.59 -12.50 -1.98
C ARG A 111 24.75 -14.00 -1.74
N GLN A 112 23.86 -14.58 -0.93
CA GLN A 112 23.69 -16.03 -0.91
C GLN A 112 22.87 -16.41 -2.14
N THR A 113 23.42 -17.26 -3.01
CA THR A 113 22.68 -17.92 -4.08
C THR A 113 22.13 -19.24 -3.54
N CYS A 114 20.81 -19.38 -3.52
CA CYS A 114 20.20 -20.67 -3.26
C CYS A 114 20.43 -21.54 -4.49
N LEU A 115 21.32 -22.54 -4.41
CA LEU A 115 21.31 -23.65 -5.35
C LEU A 115 20.08 -24.50 -5.01
N GLU A 116 19.25 -24.77 -6.01
CA GLU A 116 18.00 -25.53 -5.88
C GLU A 116 18.27 -26.85 -5.14
N ALA A 117 17.78 -26.94 -3.89
CA ALA A 117 17.69 -28.19 -3.17
C ALA A 117 16.39 -28.86 -3.63
N ASP A 118 16.51 -29.66 -4.66
CA ASP A 118 15.53 -30.67 -5.04
C ASP A 118 15.21 -31.57 -3.82
N VAL A 119 13.91 -31.62 -3.52
CA VAL A 119 13.17 -32.71 -2.84
C VAL A 119 13.53 -33.02 -1.37
N TYR A 120 12.63 -32.60 -0.47
CA TYR A 120 12.03 -33.32 0.67
C TYR A 120 11.85 -32.45 1.92
N GLY A 121 10.59 -32.22 2.30
CA GLY A 121 10.21 -31.81 3.66
C GLY A 121 9.49 -30.48 3.75
N ASN A 122 8.19 -30.48 3.46
CA ASN A 122 7.25 -29.35 3.52
C ASN A 122 7.02 -28.75 4.92
N ASN A 123 7.88 -28.98 5.92
CA ASN A 123 7.58 -28.63 7.31
C ASN A 123 8.46 -27.51 7.90
N ALA A 124 9.51 -27.06 7.21
CA ALA A 124 10.31 -25.90 7.65
C ALA A 124 9.93 -24.59 6.93
N VAL A 125 9.19 -24.68 5.82
CA VAL A 125 8.78 -23.52 5.02
C VAL A 125 7.55 -22.84 5.64
N GLU A 126 6.70 -23.57 6.37
CA GLU A 126 5.49 -22.99 6.98
C GLU A 126 5.79 -22.06 8.17
N GLU A 127 6.78 -22.36 9.00
CA GLU A 127 7.04 -21.58 10.22
C GLU A 127 7.77 -20.25 9.95
N ILE A 128 8.67 -20.23 8.95
CA ILE A 128 9.38 -18.99 8.53
C ILE A 128 8.49 -18.13 7.62
N THR A 129 7.55 -18.72 6.85
CA THR A 129 6.62 -17.94 6.04
C THR A 129 5.47 -17.31 6.82
N LEU A 130 5.30 -17.63 8.11
CA LEU A 130 4.34 -16.96 8.99
C LEU A 130 4.86 -15.63 9.54
N GLN A 131 6.17 -15.44 9.73
CA GLN A 131 6.72 -14.20 10.32
C GLN A 131 7.01 -13.07 9.31
N HIS A 132 7.10 -13.36 8.00
CA HIS A 132 7.49 -12.34 6.99
C HIS A 132 6.49 -12.11 5.85
N ARG A 133 5.24 -12.55 5.98
CA ARG A 133 4.24 -12.35 4.93
C ARG A 133 3.52 -11.01 5.05
N TYR A 134 4.23 -9.89 4.83
CA TYR A 134 3.58 -8.67 4.33
C TYR A 134 3.19 -8.84 2.85
N ARG A 135 2.43 -9.90 2.50
CA ARG A 135 1.65 -9.95 1.25
C ARG A 135 0.24 -9.50 1.55
N GLY A 136 0.10 -8.27 2.01
CA GLY A 136 -1.20 -7.59 2.09
C GLY A 136 -1.40 -6.75 0.84
N THR A 137 -2.56 -6.84 0.20
CA THR A 137 -2.97 -5.81 -0.75
C THR A 137 -3.51 -4.60 0.00
N ILE A 138 -3.29 -3.40 -0.52
CA ILE A 138 -3.80 -2.14 0.06
C ILE A 138 -4.67 -1.41 -0.97
N LEU A 139 -5.62 -0.60 -0.49
CA LEU A 139 -6.37 0.34 -1.33
C LEU A 139 -5.52 1.60 -1.58
N CYS A 140 -5.29 1.90 -2.85
CA CYS A 140 -4.59 3.10 -3.31
C CYS A 140 -5.43 3.86 -4.34
N PRO A 141 -5.39 5.20 -4.39
CA PRO A 141 -5.99 5.99 -5.47
C PRO A 141 -5.44 5.64 -6.85
#